data_AF-A0A0C3HIG9-F1
#
_entry.id   AF-A0A0C3HIG9-F1
#
_cell.length_a   1.000
_cell.length_b   1.000
_cell.length_c   1.000
_cell.angle_alpha   90.00
_cell.angle_beta   90.00
_cell.angle_gamma   90.00
#
_symmetry.space_group_name_H-M   'P 1'
#
loop_
_entity.id
_entity.type
_entity.pdbx_description
1 polymer ?
#
loop_
_entity_poly.entity_id
_entity_poly.type
_entity_poly.pdbx_seq_one_letter_code
_entity_poly.pdbx_strand_id
1 'polypeptide(L)'
;MAHGHKNASSENANLANSFRILDLLPGQDHDNIQCTIRNAELGMGEVYEAVSYVWGGQVNLKPIRVADTIIKITGSLYAALKHLRNPRSIRSLWIDQLCINQWDPEDKTHQVNMMRDIYRNCSQCLIWLGEIPGTLDTFTVNEAEGALDFLRLCAGQFGDSQSGVSIPPTLSNIEQLQGARVAFQALILNGNPCVQSCDYRMSVVDLYTKVTIDLIQLEQDLRPMVGFRTNVSPSLPTWAIDLSLTPSADTADWWWNHSHRYQRFAADGGETLQFKTLHGGSVLSLTGLYVDRVQEVGDVLRQETSQIIPEKRVMEIITTWEQIMRRCFEDLDIGQEYPNGHSLVDAFGRTMIGDMIMEEFPRRRADAEDGRLVWQFVRKGIRNEVYNSIYKMIVGQTFFITQRGYFGIGPPTIEQGDEVWVISGGKVPFILRPRETGSQAPQPMISLEFTLVGNAFVYGIMDGEAEMLCGASQKVIHLH
;
A
#
# COMPACT_ATOMS: atom_id res chain seq x y z
N MET A 1 41.24 -39.72 23.91
CA MET A 1 39.98 -38.98 24.14
C MET A 1 39.91 -37.89 23.10
N ALA A 2 39.16 -38.10 22.03
CA ALA A 2 38.88 -37.11 21.01
C ALA A 2 37.35 -37.03 20.91
N HIS A 3 36.77 -35.89 21.31
CA HIS A 3 35.34 -35.61 21.16
C HIS A 3 35.16 -34.76 19.92
N GLY A 4 34.40 -35.30 18.98
CA GLY A 4 34.00 -34.62 17.76
C GLY A 4 32.96 -33.54 18.06
N HIS A 5 33.23 -32.34 17.55
CA HIS A 5 32.21 -31.35 17.27
C HIS A 5 31.22 -31.91 16.24
N LYS A 6 30.00 -32.21 16.67
CA LYS A 6 28.85 -32.33 15.77
C LYS A 6 28.12 -30.99 15.73
N ASN A 7 27.85 -30.57 14.49
CA ASN A 7 27.21 -29.35 14.05
C ASN A 7 25.90 -29.05 14.79
N ALA A 8 25.82 -27.87 15.41
CA ALA A 8 24.57 -27.21 15.79
C ALA A 8 24.08 -26.22 14.69
N SER A 9 24.71 -26.24 13.52
CA SER A 9 24.44 -25.31 12.40
C SER A 9 23.47 -25.87 11.35
N SER A 10 23.01 -27.12 11.46
CA SER A 10 22.05 -27.71 10.49
C SER A 10 20.58 -27.63 10.91
N GLU A 11 20.26 -27.29 12.16
CA GLU A 11 18.86 -27.23 12.62
C GLU A 11 18.18 -25.89 12.33
N ASN A 12 18.93 -24.77 12.29
CA ASN A 12 18.36 -23.44 12.04
C ASN A 12 18.23 -23.07 10.55
N ALA A 13 18.80 -23.84 9.63
CA ALA A 13 18.64 -23.62 8.19
C ALA A 13 17.36 -24.26 7.61
N ASN A 14 16.73 -25.20 8.34
CA ASN A 14 15.64 -26.04 7.82
C ASN A 14 14.24 -25.40 7.88
N LEU A 15 14.02 -24.32 8.64
CA LEU A 15 12.69 -23.70 8.73
C LEU A 15 12.37 -22.75 7.57
N ALA A 16 13.38 -22.16 6.92
CA ALA A 16 13.20 -21.08 5.95
C ALA A 16 12.46 -21.50 4.65
N ASN A 17 12.44 -22.80 4.34
CA ASN A 17 11.80 -23.36 3.14
C ASN A 17 10.69 -24.37 3.47
N SER A 18 10.24 -24.40 4.74
CA SER A 18 9.26 -25.36 5.20
C SER A 18 7.83 -24.90 4.88
N PHE A 19 7.00 -25.83 4.39
CA PHE A 19 5.59 -25.60 4.12
C PHE A 19 4.78 -26.85 4.47
N ARG A 20 3.45 -26.77 4.39
CA ARG A 20 2.55 -27.89 4.70
C ARG A 20 1.81 -28.39 3.48
N ILE A 21 1.66 -29.69 3.39
CA ILE A 21 0.83 -30.37 2.39
C ILE A 21 -0.35 -31.02 3.13
N LEU A 22 -1.55 -30.83 2.58
CA LEU A 22 -2.80 -31.46 3.01
C LEU A 22 -3.02 -32.73 2.19
N ASP A 23 -3.01 -33.88 2.85
CA ASP A 23 -3.38 -35.16 2.27
C ASP A 23 -4.89 -35.36 2.45
N LEU A 24 -5.65 -35.14 1.39
CA LEU A 24 -7.10 -35.39 1.33
C LEU A 24 -7.36 -36.89 1.22
N LEU A 25 -8.03 -37.47 2.22
CA LEU A 25 -8.26 -38.90 2.32
C LEU A 25 -9.40 -39.38 1.40
N PRO A 26 -9.37 -40.65 0.96
CA PRO A 26 -10.43 -41.21 0.14
C PRO A 26 -11.80 -41.21 0.81
N GLY A 27 -12.87 -41.06 0.02
CA GLY A 27 -14.25 -41.17 0.52
C GLY A 27 -15.29 -40.99 -0.58
N GLN A 28 -16.53 -41.38 -0.30
CA GLN A 28 -17.69 -41.21 -1.18
C GLN A 28 -18.38 -39.87 -0.93
N ASP A 29 -19.20 -39.38 -1.86
CA ASP A 29 -19.83 -38.05 -1.78
C ASP A 29 -20.62 -37.73 -0.50
N HIS A 30 -21.15 -38.76 0.17
CA HIS A 30 -21.90 -38.63 1.42
C HIS A 30 -21.02 -38.69 2.68
N ASP A 31 -19.77 -39.09 2.55
CA ASP A 31 -18.83 -39.19 3.67
C ASP A 31 -18.32 -37.81 4.06
N ASN A 32 -18.16 -37.59 5.38
CA ASN A 32 -17.46 -36.41 5.89
C ASN A 32 -16.04 -36.34 5.32
N ILE A 33 -15.60 -35.13 4.96
CA ILE A 33 -14.25 -34.91 4.43
C ILE A 33 -13.24 -35.10 5.56
N GLN A 34 -12.24 -35.94 5.30
CA GLN A 34 -11.14 -36.22 6.21
C GLN A 34 -9.81 -35.93 5.51
N CYS A 35 -8.89 -35.29 6.23
CA CYS A 35 -7.57 -34.93 5.73
C CYS A 35 -6.51 -35.18 6.81
N THR A 36 -5.25 -35.29 6.40
CA THR A 36 -4.08 -35.16 7.28
C THR A 36 -3.18 -34.05 6.78
N ILE A 37 -2.36 -33.45 7.65
CA ILE A 37 -1.38 -32.44 7.25
C ILE A 37 0.02 -32.97 7.57
N ARG A 38 0.96 -32.76 6.65
CA ARG A 38 2.37 -33.09 6.84
C ARG A 38 3.25 -31.90 6.46
N ASN A 39 4.39 -31.79 7.12
CA ASN A 39 5.42 -30.80 6.76
C ASN A 39 6.22 -31.29 5.55
N ALA A 40 6.66 -30.34 4.74
CA ALA A 40 7.39 -30.55 3.51
C ALA A 40 8.40 -29.39 3.31
N GLU A 41 9.40 -29.60 2.46
CA GLU A 41 10.42 -28.60 2.15
C GLU A 41 10.46 -28.32 0.64
N LEU A 42 10.46 -27.04 0.27
CA LEU A 42 10.60 -26.65 -1.14
C LEU A 42 11.96 -27.09 -1.70
N GLY A 43 11.94 -27.70 -2.89
CA GLY A 43 13.14 -28.17 -3.60
C GLY A 43 13.57 -29.61 -3.29
N MET A 44 12.90 -30.30 -2.36
CA MET A 44 13.22 -31.70 -1.98
C MET A 44 12.42 -32.77 -2.76
N GLY A 45 11.77 -32.39 -3.87
CA GLY A 45 11.06 -33.34 -4.75
C GLY A 45 9.67 -33.77 -4.27
N GLU A 46 9.07 -33.02 -3.35
CA GLU A 46 7.71 -33.24 -2.88
C GLU A 46 6.68 -33.05 -4.01
N VAL A 47 5.80 -34.03 -4.19
CA VAL A 47 4.74 -34.00 -5.20
C VAL A 47 3.43 -33.59 -4.55
N TYR A 48 2.88 -32.45 -4.99
CA TYR A 48 1.62 -31.91 -4.53
C TYR A 48 0.99 -31.02 -5.60
N GLU A 49 -0.33 -30.88 -5.54
CA GLU A 49 -1.09 -29.95 -6.39
C GLU A 49 -1.45 -28.71 -5.58
N ALA A 50 -1.49 -27.52 -6.19
CA ALA A 50 -1.94 -26.30 -5.52
C ALA A 50 -3.38 -25.97 -5.91
N VAL A 51 -4.23 -25.59 -4.94
CA VAL A 51 -5.64 -25.26 -5.21
C VAL A 51 -5.84 -23.75 -5.20
N SER A 52 -6.23 -23.19 -6.34
CA SER A 52 -6.68 -21.81 -6.49
C SER A 52 -8.21 -21.77 -6.48
N TYR A 53 -8.79 -21.08 -5.51
CA TYR A 53 -10.24 -21.00 -5.34
C TYR A 53 -10.62 -19.63 -4.77
N VAL A 54 -11.87 -19.22 -4.99
CA VAL A 54 -12.40 -18.02 -4.34
C VAL A 54 -12.58 -18.33 -2.85
N TRP A 55 -11.89 -17.58 -1.98
CA TRP A 55 -11.91 -17.83 -0.54
C TRP A 55 -13.34 -17.84 0.04
N GLY A 56 -14.19 -16.95 -0.47
CA GLY A 56 -15.59 -16.80 -0.10
C GLY A 56 -15.79 -16.05 1.22
N GLY A 57 -17.04 -15.74 1.57
CA GLY A 57 -17.36 -15.12 2.85
C GLY A 57 -17.26 -16.11 4.02
N GLN A 58 -16.98 -15.61 5.23
CA GLN A 58 -16.96 -16.41 6.47
C GLN A 58 -18.37 -16.80 6.98
N VAL A 59 -19.33 -16.92 6.06
CA VAL A 59 -20.73 -17.25 6.34
C VAL A 59 -20.96 -18.72 5.98
N ASN A 60 -21.70 -19.47 6.81
CA ASN A 60 -22.02 -20.88 6.59
C ASN A 60 -20.79 -21.82 6.49
N LEU A 61 -19.80 -21.64 7.38
CA LEU A 61 -18.62 -22.52 7.43
C LEU A 61 -19.01 -24.00 7.61
N LYS A 62 -18.31 -24.88 6.89
CA LYS A 62 -18.55 -26.32 6.88
C LYS A 62 -17.45 -27.05 7.68
N PRO A 63 -17.80 -28.00 8.56
CA PRO A 63 -16.81 -28.75 9.31
C PRO A 63 -16.15 -29.83 8.44
N ILE A 64 -14.84 -29.98 8.58
CA ILE A 64 -14.06 -31.10 8.07
C ILE A 64 -13.21 -31.67 9.21
N ARG A 65 -12.78 -32.93 9.07
CA ARG A 65 -11.84 -33.55 10.01
C ARG A 65 -10.42 -33.44 9.47
N VAL A 66 -9.51 -32.86 10.23
CA VAL A 66 -8.08 -32.79 9.92
C VAL A 66 -7.31 -33.47 11.04
N ALA A 67 -6.72 -34.63 10.75
CA ALA A 67 -6.24 -35.59 11.74
C ALA A 67 -7.33 -35.86 12.81
N ASP A 68 -7.05 -35.58 14.08
CA ASP A 68 -7.99 -35.79 15.20
C ASP A 68 -8.83 -34.54 15.54
N THR A 69 -8.71 -33.47 14.76
CA THR A 69 -9.39 -32.19 15.03
C THR A 69 -10.48 -31.89 14.01
N ILE A 70 -11.49 -31.13 14.42
CA ILE A 70 -12.54 -30.62 13.53
C ILE A 70 -12.24 -29.15 13.24
N ILE A 71 -12.03 -28.82 11.97
CA ILE A 71 -11.78 -27.46 11.50
C ILE A 71 -12.96 -27.01 10.64
N LYS A 72 -13.33 -25.73 10.77
CA LYS A 72 -14.37 -25.11 9.95
C LYS A 72 -13.74 -24.38 8.77
N ILE A 73 -14.17 -24.71 7.56
CA ILE A 73 -13.70 -24.10 6.31
C ILE A 73 -14.84 -23.40 5.58
N THR A 74 -14.52 -22.55 4.59
CA THR A 74 -15.55 -21.86 3.80
C THR A 74 -16.35 -22.84 2.94
N GLY A 75 -17.58 -22.46 2.59
CA GLY A 75 -18.44 -23.28 1.72
C GLY A 75 -17.82 -23.54 0.35
N SER A 76 -17.13 -22.54 -0.21
CA SER A 76 -16.38 -22.65 -1.46
C SER A 76 -15.30 -23.74 -1.40
N LEU A 77 -14.48 -23.71 -0.35
CA LEU A 77 -13.44 -24.72 -0.16
C LEU A 77 -14.03 -26.12 0.08
N TYR A 78 -15.11 -26.21 0.85
CA TYR A 78 -15.76 -27.49 1.11
C TYR A 78 -16.29 -28.14 -0.18
N ALA A 79 -16.94 -27.36 -1.04
CA ALA A 79 -17.40 -27.84 -2.35
C ALA A 79 -16.22 -28.28 -3.22
N ALA A 80 -15.15 -27.47 -3.30
CA ALA A 80 -13.94 -27.82 -4.03
C ALA A 80 -13.35 -29.15 -3.54
N LEU A 81 -13.13 -29.31 -2.22
CA LEU A 81 -12.60 -30.54 -1.65
C LEU A 81 -13.48 -31.75 -1.91
N LYS A 82 -14.81 -31.59 -1.89
CA LYS A 82 -15.75 -32.68 -2.21
C LYS A 82 -15.54 -33.19 -3.64
N HIS A 83 -15.38 -32.29 -4.61
CA HIS A 83 -15.15 -32.65 -6.01
C HIS A 83 -13.71 -33.12 -6.29
N LEU A 84 -12.73 -32.63 -5.52
CA LEU A 84 -11.33 -33.04 -5.65
C LEU A 84 -11.04 -34.39 -5.01
N ARG A 85 -11.87 -34.83 -4.06
CA ARG A 85 -11.69 -36.08 -3.30
C ARG A 85 -11.82 -37.29 -4.22
N ASN A 86 -10.78 -38.12 -4.23
CA ASN A 86 -10.80 -39.39 -4.94
C ASN A 86 -11.48 -40.49 -4.09
N PRO A 87 -12.29 -41.38 -4.68
CA PRO A 87 -12.95 -42.43 -3.91
C PRO A 87 -12.00 -43.51 -3.36
N ARG A 88 -10.78 -43.64 -3.91
CA ARG A 88 -9.87 -44.76 -3.64
C ARG A 88 -8.42 -44.39 -3.30
N SER A 89 -8.02 -43.14 -3.49
CA SER A 89 -6.63 -42.72 -3.31
C SER A 89 -6.54 -41.39 -2.59
N ILE A 90 -5.44 -41.21 -1.85
CA ILE A 90 -5.11 -39.93 -1.22
C ILE A 90 -4.76 -38.93 -2.32
N ARG A 91 -5.15 -37.67 -2.12
CA ARG A 91 -4.75 -36.55 -2.99
C ARG A 91 -3.99 -35.51 -2.17
N SER A 92 -2.75 -35.24 -2.53
CA SER A 92 -1.87 -34.31 -1.82
C SER A 92 -2.00 -32.89 -2.38
N LEU A 93 -2.51 -31.99 -1.57
CA LEU A 93 -2.92 -30.64 -1.95
C LEU A 93 -2.21 -29.57 -1.10
N TRP A 94 -1.92 -28.43 -1.69
CA TRP A 94 -1.62 -27.20 -0.96
C TRP A 94 -2.82 -26.25 -1.05
N ILE A 95 -3.31 -25.82 0.11
CA ILE A 95 -4.50 -24.97 0.24
C ILE A 95 -4.22 -23.93 1.32
N ASP A 96 -4.16 -22.66 0.95
CA ASP A 96 -3.81 -21.55 1.84
C ASP A 96 -4.55 -21.53 3.18
N GLN A 97 -5.87 -21.77 3.20
CA GLN A 97 -6.69 -21.76 4.41
C GLN A 97 -6.31 -22.85 5.43
N LEU A 98 -5.73 -23.97 4.97
CA LEU A 98 -5.41 -25.14 5.80
C LEU A 98 -3.91 -25.35 5.99
N CYS A 99 -3.11 -25.06 4.97
CA CYS A 99 -1.66 -25.23 4.96
C CYS A 99 -0.91 -24.02 5.55
N ILE A 100 -1.62 -22.93 5.89
CA ILE A 100 -1.09 -21.77 6.61
C ILE A 100 -1.78 -21.69 7.97
N ASN A 101 -1.01 -21.47 9.04
CA ASN A 101 -1.58 -21.23 10.37
C ASN A 101 -2.18 -19.83 10.40
N GLN A 102 -3.49 -19.76 10.18
CA GLN A 102 -4.21 -18.49 10.10
C GLN A 102 -4.19 -17.67 11.40
N TRP A 103 -3.77 -18.28 12.52
CA TRP A 103 -3.74 -17.69 13.86
C TRP A 103 -2.35 -17.23 14.29
N ASP A 104 -1.33 -17.49 13.48
CA ASP A 104 0.06 -17.11 13.74
C ASP A 104 0.52 -16.11 12.67
N PRO A 105 0.68 -14.82 13.02
CA PRO A 105 1.09 -13.77 12.09
C PRO A 105 2.46 -14.01 11.46
N GLU A 106 3.40 -14.62 12.19
CA GLU A 106 4.75 -14.89 11.70
C GLU A 106 4.72 -15.99 10.65
N ASP A 107 4.07 -17.12 10.95
CA ASP A 107 3.86 -18.21 9.98
C ASP A 107 3.08 -17.73 8.75
N LYS A 108 2.02 -16.94 8.95
CA LYS A 108 1.24 -16.40 7.84
C LYS A 108 2.08 -15.54 6.91
N THR A 109 2.86 -14.61 7.46
CA THR A 109 3.74 -13.74 6.67
C THR A 109 4.80 -14.57 5.93
N HIS A 110 5.38 -15.55 6.62
CA HIS A 110 6.37 -16.44 6.05
C HIS A 110 5.82 -17.27 4.87
N GLN A 111 4.69 -17.96 5.07
CA GLN A 111 4.06 -18.79 4.03
C GLN A 111 3.54 -17.96 2.85
N VAL A 112 3.02 -16.75 3.10
CA VAL A 112 2.58 -15.83 2.03
C VAL A 112 3.76 -15.40 1.15
N ASN A 113 4.92 -15.11 1.75
CA ASN A 113 6.14 -14.77 1.00
C ASN A 113 6.62 -15.95 0.12
N MET A 114 6.37 -17.19 0.55
CA MET A 114 6.70 -18.41 -0.20
C MET A 114 5.66 -18.81 -1.26
N MET A 115 4.47 -18.20 -1.25
CA MET A 115 3.33 -18.63 -2.07
C MET A 115 3.67 -18.70 -3.56
N ARG A 116 4.39 -17.70 -4.09
CA ARG A 116 4.87 -17.72 -5.48
C ARG A 116 5.63 -19.01 -5.81
N ASP A 117 6.54 -19.40 -4.92
CA ASP A 117 7.42 -20.54 -5.14
C ASP A 117 6.70 -21.88 -4.90
N ILE A 118 5.72 -21.91 -3.98
CA ILE A 118 4.82 -23.06 -3.79
C ILE A 118 3.97 -23.31 -5.04
N TYR A 119 3.31 -22.28 -5.58
CA TYR A 119 2.53 -22.42 -6.82
C TYR A 119 3.42 -22.77 -8.02
N ARG A 120 4.65 -22.24 -8.10
CA ARG A 120 5.58 -22.53 -9.17
C ARG A 120 6.06 -23.98 -9.19
N ASN A 121 6.22 -24.61 -8.01
CA ASN A 121 6.78 -25.95 -7.88
C ASN A 121 5.72 -27.06 -7.72
N CYS A 122 4.43 -26.72 -7.67
CA CYS A 122 3.37 -27.73 -7.66
C CYS A 122 3.35 -28.54 -8.96
N SER A 123 2.95 -29.81 -8.89
CA SER A 123 2.81 -30.66 -10.08
C SER A 123 1.67 -30.19 -10.99
N GLN A 124 0.63 -29.62 -10.39
CA GLN A 124 -0.52 -29.05 -11.10
C GLN A 124 -1.19 -27.96 -10.25
N CYS A 125 -1.58 -26.86 -10.89
CA CYS A 125 -2.45 -25.86 -10.30
C CYS A 125 -3.91 -26.17 -10.66
N LEU A 126 -4.73 -26.42 -9.65
CA LEU A 126 -6.15 -26.74 -9.76
C LEU A 126 -6.97 -25.49 -9.51
N ILE A 127 -7.67 -25.01 -10.54
CA ILE A 127 -8.51 -23.81 -10.44
C ILE A 127 -9.96 -24.23 -10.19
N TRP A 128 -10.53 -23.79 -9.07
CA TRP A 128 -11.93 -23.99 -8.71
C TRP A 128 -12.71 -22.69 -8.89
N LEU A 129 -13.65 -22.70 -9.83
CA LEU A 129 -14.48 -21.55 -10.20
C LEU A 129 -15.86 -21.55 -9.50
N GLY A 130 -16.14 -22.53 -8.64
CA GLY A 130 -17.44 -22.70 -7.99
C GLY A 130 -18.28 -23.84 -8.60
N GLU A 131 -19.37 -24.19 -7.91
CA GLU A 131 -20.36 -25.13 -8.44
C GLU A 131 -21.17 -24.46 -9.55
N ILE A 132 -21.46 -25.20 -10.62
CA ILE A 132 -22.43 -24.75 -11.62
C ILE A 132 -23.83 -24.85 -10.96
N PRO A 133 -24.52 -23.73 -10.70
CA PRO A 133 -25.85 -23.77 -10.10
C PRO A 133 -26.80 -24.51 -11.04
N GLY A 134 -27.44 -25.58 -10.56
CA GLY A 134 -28.38 -26.38 -11.36
C GLY A 134 -29.65 -25.67 -11.82
N THR A 135 -29.80 -24.37 -11.51
CA THR A 135 -30.94 -23.52 -11.84
C THR A 135 -30.57 -22.29 -12.69
N LEU A 136 -29.33 -22.19 -13.17
CA LEU A 136 -29.00 -21.13 -14.12
C LEU A 136 -29.59 -21.50 -15.49
N ASP A 137 -30.69 -20.86 -15.86
CA ASP A 137 -31.25 -20.83 -17.24
C ASP A 137 -30.27 -20.22 -18.27
N THR A 138 -28.98 -20.04 -17.93
CA THR A 138 -28.00 -19.30 -18.75
C THR A 138 -27.06 -20.19 -19.56
N PHE A 139 -26.70 -21.41 -19.12
CA PHE A 139 -25.91 -22.36 -19.92
C PHE A 139 -25.93 -23.79 -19.34
N THR A 140 -25.70 -24.77 -20.20
CA THR A 140 -25.69 -26.22 -19.93
C THR A 140 -24.28 -26.72 -19.61
N VAL A 141 -24.18 -27.94 -19.05
CA VAL A 141 -22.88 -28.59 -18.75
C VAL A 141 -22.02 -28.75 -20.02
N ASN A 142 -22.62 -29.12 -21.14
CA ASN A 142 -21.93 -29.26 -22.43
C ASN A 142 -21.34 -27.93 -22.92
N GLU A 143 -22.02 -26.81 -22.63
CA GLU A 143 -21.52 -25.47 -22.95
C GLU A 143 -20.36 -25.07 -22.01
N ALA A 144 -20.41 -25.45 -20.73
CA ALA A 144 -19.29 -25.29 -19.80
C ALA A 144 -18.06 -26.11 -20.21
N GLU A 145 -18.26 -27.34 -20.70
CA GLU A 145 -17.19 -28.17 -21.27
C GLU A 145 -16.59 -27.51 -22.52
N GLY A 146 -17.41 -26.94 -23.40
CA GLY A 146 -16.95 -26.15 -24.54
C GLY A 146 -16.08 -24.95 -24.13
N ALA A 147 -16.43 -24.24 -23.05
CA ALA A 147 -15.63 -23.13 -22.52
C ALA A 147 -14.21 -23.59 -22.10
N LEU A 148 -14.13 -24.74 -21.42
CA LEU A 148 -12.86 -25.35 -21.01
C LEU A 148 -12.05 -25.88 -22.19
N ASP A 149 -12.71 -26.48 -23.17
CA ASP A 149 -12.06 -26.96 -24.40
C ASP A 149 -11.54 -25.79 -25.24
N PHE A 150 -12.20 -24.64 -25.22
CA PHE A 150 -11.69 -23.41 -25.85
C PHE A 150 -10.41 -22.92 -25.15
N LEU A 151 -10.36 -22.95 -23.82
CA LEU A 151 -9.15 -22.61 -23.07
C LEU A 151 -8.00 -23.57 -23.39
N ARG A 152 -8.28 -24.88 -23.45
CA ARG A 152 -7.29 -25.90 -23.83
C ARG A 152 -6.79 -25.71 -25.26
N LEU A 153 -7.67 -25.34 -26.19
CA LEU A 153 -7.33 -25.00 -27.57
C LEU A 153 -6.40 -23.79 -27.65
N CYS A 154 -6.74 -22.70 -26.93
CA CYS A 154 -5.90 -21.51 -26.84
C CYS A 154 -4.54 -21.81 -26.18
N ALA A 155 -4.52 -22.72 -25.22
CA ALA A 155 -3.30 -23.20 -24.56
C ALA A 155 -2.48 -24.18 -25.42
N GLY A 156 -2.90 -24.47 -26.65
CA GLY A 156 -2.19 -25.36 -27.58
C GLY A 156 -2.28 -26.85 -27.22
N GLN A 157 -3.15 -27.25 -26.30
CA GLN A 157 -3.25 -28.65 -25.84
C GLN A 157 -3.93 -29.61 -26.84
N PHE A 158 -4.48 -29.09 -27.93
CA PHE A 158 -5.08 -29.89 -29.02
C PHE A 158 -4.17 -30.07 -30.24
N GLY A 159 -2.86 -29.87 -30.08
CA GLY A 159 -1.89 -30.07 -31.15
C GLY A 159 -0.73 -30.97 -30.74
N ASP A 160 -0.70 -32.20 -31.27
CA ASP A 160 0.50 -32.64 -31.99
C ASP A 160 0.24 -33.83 -32.92
N SER A 161 0.98 -33.83 -34.04
CA SER A 161 1.10 -34.84 -35.11
C SER A 161 0.24 -34.63 -36.38
N GLN A 162 0.80 -33.85 -37.32
CA GLN A 162 0.63 -33.96 -38.78
C GLN A 162 -0.74 -33.73 -39.47
N SER A 163 -1.84 -33.46 -38.76
CA SER A 163 -3.13 -33.21 -39.45
C SER A 163 -4.01 -32.17 -38.75
N GLY A 164 -3.68 -30.90 -38.93
CA GLY A 164 -4.57 -29.77 -38.59
C GLY A 164 -4.89 -29.62 -37.09
N VAL A 165 -5.36 -28.44 -36.71
CA VAL A 165 -5.88 -28.22 -35.35
C VAL A 165 -7.17 -29.03 -35.23
N SER A 166 -7.17 -30.09 -34.42
CA SER A 166 -8.39 -30.87 -34.18
C SER A 166 -9.32 -30.06 -33.28
N ILE A 167 -10.35 -29.46 -33.88
CA ILE A 167 -11.37 -28.72 -33.13
C ILE A 167 -12.17 -29.72 -32.29
N PRO A 168 -12.27 -29.53 -30.96
CA PRO A 168 -13.06 -30.39 -30.09
C PRO A 168 -14.52 -30.51 -30.56
N PRO A 169 -15.19 -31.68 -30.38
CA PRO A 169 -16.60 -31.84 -30.73
C PRO A 169 -17.54 -30.86 -30.02
N THR A 170 -17.11 -30.34 -28.86
CA THR A 170 -17.76 -29.30 -28.06
C THR A 170 -17.61 -27.89 -28.64
N LEU A 171 -16.83 -27.73 -29.72
CA LEU A 171 -16.58 -26.49 -30.45
C LEU A 171 -16.76 -26.66 -31.98
N SER A 172 -17.35 -27.78 -32.40
CA SER A 172 -17.36 -28.21 -33.80
C SER A 172 -18.30 -27.41 -34.71
N ASN A 173 -19.21 -26.63 -34.12
CA ASN A 173 -20.15 -25.79 -34.85
C ASN A 173 -20.43 -24.45 -34.13
N ILE A 174 -21.10 -23.53 -34.83
CA ILE A 174 -21.37 -22.17 -34.37
C ILE A 174 -22.23 -22.13 -33.10
N GLU A 175 -23.23 -23.02 -32.98
CA GLU A 175 -24.12 -23.08 -31.83
C GLU A 175 -23.36 -23.50 -30.56
N GLN A 176 -22.51 -24.52 -30.68
CA GLN A 176 -21.62 -24.98 -29.61
C GLN A 176 -20.57 -23.92 -29.22
N LEU A 177 -20.00 -23.20 -30.20
CA LEU A 177 -19.10 -22.07 -29.95
C LEU A 177 -19.80 -20.92 -29.20
N GLN A 178 -21.06 -20.62 -29.56
CA GLN A 178 -21.85 -19.61 -28.88
C GLN A 178 -22.19 -20.03 -27.45
N GLY A 179 -22.59 -21.29 -27.25
CA GLY A 179 -22.82 -21.86 -25.93
C GLY A 179 -21.56 -21.85 -25.06
N ALA A 180 -20.43 -22.30 -25.59
CA ALA A 180 -19.13 -22.21 -24.94
C ALA A 180 -18.75 -20.77 -24.55
N ARG A 181 -19.01 -19.79 -25.42
CA ARG A 181 -18.80 -18.38 -25.13
C ARG A 181 -19.70 -17.88 -24.00
N VAL A 182 -20.99 -18.24 -24.01
CA VAL A 182 -21.95 -17.86 -22.96
C VAL A 182 -21.56 -18.49 -21.63
N ALA A 183 -21.19 -19.78 -21.62
CA ALA A 183 -20.70 -20.46 -20.44
C ALA A 183 -19.38 -19.87 -19.94
N PHE A 184 -18.42 -19.56 -20.83
CA PHE A 184 -17.18 -18.89 -20.46
C PHE A 184 -17.43 -17.50 -19.86
N GLN A 185 -18.31 -16.71 -20.49
CA GLN A 185 -18.74 -15.43 -19.96
C GLN A 185 -19.43 -15.59 -18.61
N ALA A 186 -20.26 -16.61 -18.40
CA ALA A 186 -20.89 -16.81 -17.11
C ALA A 186 -19.91 -17.31 -16.02
N LEU A 187 -18.95 -18.18 -16.38
CA LEU A 187 -17.90 -18.69 -15.50
C LEU A 187 -16.90 -17.59 -15.09
N ILE A 188 -16.59 -16.65 -15.99
CA ILE A 188 -15.60 -15.58 -15.76
C ILE A 188 -16.25 -14.27 -15.29
N LEU A 189 -17.45 -13.93 -15.79
CA LEU A 189 -18.10 -12.63 -15.57
C LEU A 189 -19.30 -12.69 -14.60
N ASN A 190 -20.01 -13.82 -14.51
CA ASN A 190 -21.13 -13.96 -13.55
C ASN A 190 -20.72 -14.59 -12.20
N GLY A 191 -19.42 -14.83 -11.99
CA GLY A 191 -18.83 -15.32 -10.74
C GLY A 191 -18.24 -14.26 -9.80
N ASN A 192 -18.32 -12.97 -10.13
CA ASN A 192 -18.21 -11.88 -9.14
C ASN A 192 -18.91 -10.61 -9.66
N PRO A 193 -20.18 -10.36 -9.30
CA PRO A 193 -20.95 -9.20 -9.78
C PRO A 193 -20.35 -7.84 -9.38
N CYS A 194 -19.26 -7.82 -8.61
CA CYS A 194 -18.52 -6.61 -8.23
C CYS A 194 -17.37 -6.24 -9.19
N VAL A 195 -17.01 -7.08 -10.16
CA VAL A 195 -15.84 -6.80 -11.02
C VAL A 195 -16.31 -6.34 -12.40
N GLN A 196 -16.37 -5.01 -12.58
CA GLN A 196 -16.48 -4.41 -13.90
C GLN A 196 -15.37 -4.96 -14.82
N SER A 197 -15.69 -5.28 -16.07
CA SER A 197 -14.70 -5.64 -17.08
C SER A 197 -13.60 -4.58 -17.14
N CYS A 198 -12.34 -4.97 -17.01
CA CYS A 198 -11.21 -4.06 -17.11
C CYS A 198 -11.16 -3.41 -18.51
N ASP A 199 -11.27 -2.08 -18.59
CA ASP A 199 -11.06 -1.36 -19.84
C ASP A 199 -9.57 -1.10 -20.07
N TYR A 200 -8.91 -2.04 -20.77
CA TYR A 200 -7.50 -1.92 -21.13
C TYR A 200 -7.21 -0.85 -22.19
N ARG A 201 -8.21 -0.09 -22.67
CA ARG A 201 -8.02 1.04 -23.59
C ARG A 201 -7.88 2.38 -22.86
N MET A 202 -8.19 2.41 -21.56
CA MET A 202 -8.01 3.60 -20.73
C MET A 202 -6.53 3.96 -20.68
N SER A 203 -6.21 5.25 -20.82
CA SER A 203 -4.82 5.69 -20.67
C SER A 203 -4.36 5.48 -19.23
N VAL A 204 -3.05 5.27 -19.02
CA VAL A 204 -2.47 5.11 -17.68
C VAL A 204 -2.77 6.35 -16.81
N VAL A 205 -2.74 7.54 -17.41
CA VAL A 205 -3.06 8.80 -16.74
C VAL A 205 -4.51 8.80 -16.26
N ASP A 206 -5.47 8.50 -17.14
CA ASP A 206 -6.89 8.47 -16.77
C ASP A 206 -7.17 7.42 -15.69
N LEU A 207 -6.52 6.26 -15.79
CA LEU A 207 -6.65 5.17 -14.82
C LEU A 207 -6.16 5.61 -13.43
N TYR A 208 -4.96 6.18 -13.34
CA TYR A 208 -4.36 6.58 -12.06
C TYR A 208 -5.08 7.77 -11.43
N THR A 209 -5.49 8.74 -12.24
CA THR A 209 -6.36 9.85 -11.83
C THR A 209 -7.68 9.32 -11.28
N LYS A 210 -8.35 8.41 -12.00
CA LYS A 210 -9.62 7.82 -11.56
C LYS A 210 -9.47 7.03 -10.27
N VAL A 211 -8.47 6.16 -10.17
CA VAL A 211 -8.19 5.38 -8.95
C VAL A 211 -7.92 6.31 -7.77
N THR A 212 -7.17 7.39 -7.97
CA THR A 212 -6.91 8.36 -6.89
C THR A 212 -8.21 9.04 -6.43
N ILE A 213 -9.07 9.47 -7.36
CA ILE A 213 -10.39 10.04 -7.03
C ILE A 213 -11.24 9.02 -6.27
N ASP A 214 -11.33 7.78 -6.77
CA ASP A 214 -12.13 6.72 -6.16
C ASP A 214 -11.65 6.41 -4.73
N LEU A 215 -10.33 6.45 -4.49
CA LEU A 215 -9.75 6.30 -3.14
C LEU A 215 -10.11 7.49 -2.24
N ILE A 216 -10.02 8.73 -2.73
CA ILE A 216 -10.43 9.91 -1.96
C ILE A 216 -11.92 9.82 -1.59
N GLN A 217 -12.78 9.37 -2.50
CA GLN A 217 -14.20 9.15 -2.24
C GLN A 217 -14.45 8.03 -1.23
N LEU A 218 -13.72 6.93 -1.34
CA LEU A 218 -13.89 5.78 -0.46
C LEU A 218 -13.46 6.12 0.98
N GLU A 219 -12.33 6.79 1.14
CA GLU A 219 -11.74 7.11 2.43
C GLU A 219 -12.34 8.36 3.07
N GLN A 220 -12.98 9.22 2.26
CA GLN A 220 -13.44 10.56 2.66
C GLN A 220 -12.32 11.39 3.29
N ASP A 221 -11.08 11.18 2.82
CA ASP A 221 -9.88 11.87 3.28
C ASP A 221 -8.87 12.11 2.15
N LEU A 222 -7.87 12.94 2.42
CA LEU A 222 -6.78 13.23 1.48
C LEU A 222 -5.55 12.34 1.69
N ARG A 223 -5.70 11.16 2.31
CA ARG A 223 -4.60 10.20 2.45
C ARG A 223 -4.01 9.81 1.09
N PRO A 224 -4.79 9.64 0.00
CA PRO A 224 -4.29 9.44 -1.37
C PRO A 224 -3.45 10.60 -1.93
N MET A 225 -3.29 11.71 -1.21
CA MET A 225 -2.40 12.82 -1.58
C MET A 225 -1.08 12.87 -0.77
N VAL A 226 -0.90 12.01 0.23
CA VAL A 226 0.29 11.97 1.11
C VAL A 226 1.51 11.40 0.36
N GLY A 227 2.74 11.72 0.76
CA GLY A 227 3.98 11.17 0.18
C GLY A 227 4.58 12.02 -0.95
N PHE A 228 5.80 11.64 -1.35
CA PHE A 228 6.58 12.36 -2.35
C PHE A 228 6.06 12.10 -3.78
N ARG A 229 6.08 13.12 -4.63
CA ARG A 229 5.59 13.08 -6.02
C ARG A 229 6.77 13.09 -7.00
N THR A 230 7.35 11.93 -7.28
CA THR A 230 8.24 11.74 -8.44
C THR A 230 7.38 11.35 -9.64
N ASN A 231 6.82 12.34 -10.34
CA ASN A 231 6.05 12.06 -11.55
C ASN A 231 6.96 11.48 -12.63
N VAL A 232 6.94 10.16 -12.80
CA VAL A 232 7.56 9.47 -13.94
C VAL A 232 6.67 9.62 -15.17
N SER A 233 5.36 9.71 -14.96
CA SER A 233 4.36 9.94 -16.00
C SER A 233 4.24 11.43 -16.37
N PRO A 234 4.69 11.88 -17.57
CA PRO A 234 4.84 13.31 -17.90
C PRO A 234 3.53 14.12 -17.99
N SER A 235 2.38 13.48 -17.88
CA SER A 235 1.05 14.11 -18.02
C SER A 235 0.10 13.73 -16.89
N LEU A 236 0.58 13.01 -15.87
CA LEU A 236 -0.21 12.69 -14.70
C LEU A 236 -0.30 13.95 -13.81
N PRO A 237 -1.50 14.35 -13.38
CA PRO A 237 -1.65 15.43 -12.41
C PRO A 237 -0.84 15.19 -11.15
N THR A 238 -0.23 16.24 -10.58
CA THR A 238 0.68 16.11 -9.42
C THR A 238 -0.02 15.60 -8.16
N TRP A 239 -1.34 15.77 -8.07
CA TRP A 239 -2.14 15.24 -6.97
C TRP A 239 -2.50 13.74 -7.13
N ALA A 240 -2.40 13.19 -8.33
CA ALA A 240 -2.73 11.79 -8.61
C ALA A 240 -1.58 10.84 -8.24
N ILE A 241 -1.90 9.64 -7.78
CA ILE A 241 -0.93 8.61 -7.42
C ILE A 241 -0.34 8.00 -8.70
N ASP A 242 0.98 8.06 -8.87
CA ASP A 242 1.66 7.33 -9.93
C ASP A 242 1.95 5.89 -9.49
N LEU A 243 1.11 4.94 -9.93
CA LEU A 243 1.26 3.51 -9.61
C LEU A 243 2.27 2.79 -10.53
N SER A 244 2.95 3.50 -11.44
CA SER A 244 3.98 2.89 -12.29
C SER A 244 5.31 2.68 -11.56
N LEU A 245 5.51 3.39 -10.45
CA LEU A 245 6.67 3.25 -9.60
C LEU A 245 6.51 2.06 -8.66
N THR A 246 7.36 1.04 -8.84
CA THR A 246 7.54 -0.01 -7.83
C THR A 246 8.31 0.58 -6.65
N PRO A 247 7.77 0.62 -5.42
CA PRO A 247 8.53 1.08 -4.28
C PRO A 247 9.73 0.13 -4.06
N SER A 248 10.95 0.65 -4.08
CA SER A 248 12.09 -0.11 -3.54
C SER A 248 11.92 -0.22 -2.03
N ALA A 249 12.15 -1.40 -1.47
CA ALA A 249 12.03 -1.67 -0.03
C ALA A 249 12.96 -0.81 0.85
N ASP A 250 13.99 -0.21 0.25
CA ASP A 250 15.10 0.45 0.95
C ASP A 250 15.03 1.98 0.98
N THR A 251 13.98 2.60 0.42
CA THR A 251 13.89 4.06 0.33
C THR A 251 12.93 4.64 1.38
N ALA A 252 13.33 5.75 2.01
CA ALA A 252 12.48 6.60 2.87
C ALA A 252 11.22 7.12 2.15
N ASP A 253 11.14 6.91 0.83
CA ASP A 253 10.05 7.20 -0.10
C ASP A 253 8.80 6.33 0.11
N TRP A 254 8.82 5.39 1.08
CA TRP A 254 7.66 4.55 1.34
C TRP A 254 6.47 5.38 1.82
N TRP A 255 5.46 5.46 0.94
CA TRP A 255 4.10 5.96 1.17
C TRP A 255 3.53 5.61 2.55
N TRP A 256 3.83 4.40 3.04
CA TRP A 256 3.31 3.85 4.28
C TRP A 256 4.02 4.34 5.56
N ASN A 257 5.29 4.76 5.50
CA ASN A 257 5.97 5.23 6.71
C ASN A 257 5.38 6.55 7.24
N HIS A 258 4.81 7.38 6.37
CA HIS A 258 4.19 8.66 6.75
C HIS A 258 2.69 8.53 7.05
N SER A 259 1.99 7.53 6.52
CA SER A 259 0.55 7.38 6.76
C SER A 259 0.20 7.08 8.23
N HIS A 260 1.07 6.36 8.94
CA HIS A 260 0.88 6.09 10.36
C HIS A 260 0.94 7.38 11.19
N ARG A 261 1.72 8.38 10.73
CA ARG A 261 1.73 9.73 11.30
C ARG A 261 0.49 10.52 10.90
N TYR A 262 0.05 10.39 9.64
CA TYR A 262 -1.11 11.11 9.09
C TYR A 262 -2.37 10.95 9.95
N GLN A 263 -2.68 9.74 10.42
CA GLN A 263 -3.86 9.51 11.27
C GLN A 263 -3.76 10.11 12.67
N ARG A 264 -2.57 10.55 13.10
CA ARG A 264 -2.36 11.10 14.43
C ARG A 264 -2.61 12.60 14.49
N PHE A 265 -2.79 13.28 13.37
CA PHE A 265 -2.97 14.73 13.30
C PHE A 265 -4.37 15.08 12.80
N ALA A 266 -4.77 16.33 13.04
CA ALA A 266 -6.03 16.90 12.59
C ALA A 266 -5.79 18.37 12.18
N ALA A 267 -4.89 18.59 11.22
CA ALA A 267 -4.46 19.94 10.83
C ALA A 267 -5.63 20.83 10.39
N ASP A 268 -6.64 20.24 9.74
CA ASP A 268 -7.87 20.91 9.32
C ASP A 268 -8.92 21.08 10.43
N GLY A 269 -8.68 20.59 11.65
CA GLY A 269 -9.64 20.66 12.75
C GLY A 269 -10.80 19.65 12.65
N GLY A 270 -10.75 18.68 11.73
CA GLY A 270 -11.84 17.71 11.52
C GLY A 270 -12.93 18.19 10.56
N GLU A 271 -12.57 19.08 9.64
CA GLU A 271 -13.44 19.58 8.57
C GLU A 271 -13.88 18.46 7.62
N THR A 272 -15.07 18.62 7.04
CA THR A 272 -15.58 17.66 6.05
C THR A 272 -14.94 17.92 4.69
N LEU A 273 -14.38 16.87 4.08
CA LEU A 273 -13.81 16.95 2.74
C LEU A 273 -14.89 17.32 1.71
N GLN A 274 -14.64 18.40 0.96
CA GLN A 274 -15.40 18.75 -0.23
C GLN A 274 -14.45 18.91 -1.40
N PHE A 275 -14.74 18.22 -2.49
CA PHE A 275 -13.93 18.34 -3.70
C PHE A 275 -14.77 18.20 -4.97
N LYS A 276 -14.24 18.73 -6.07
CA LYS A 276 -14.82 18.58 -7.41
C LYS A 276 -13.73 18.23 -8.40
N THR A 277 -14.04 17.39 -9.36
CA THR A 277 -13.16 17.11 -10.50
C THR A 277 -13.56 18.01 -11.66
N LEU A 278 -12.58 18.68 -12.26
CA LEU A 278 -12.74 19.57 -13.41
C LEU A 278 -11.97 19.00 -14.61
N HIS A 279 -12.23 19.54 -15.81
CA HIS A 279 -11.51 19.18 -17.04
C HIS A 279 -11.41 17.67 -17.32
N GLY A 280 -12.49 16.93 -17.08
CA GLY A 280 -12.54 15.49 -17.31
C GLY A 280 -11.76 14.65 -16.29
N GLY A 281 -11.41 15.24 -15.14
CA GLY A 281 -10.69 14.57 -14.06
C GLY A 281 -9.25 15.01 -13.89
N SER A 282 -8.70 15.85 -14.78
CA SER A 282 -7.29 16.28 -14.68
C SER A 282 -7.03 17.33 -13.60
N VAL A 283 -8.07 18.07 -13.17
CA VAL A 283 -7.93 19.11 -12.14
C VAL A 283 -8.79 18.76 -10.93
N LEU A 284 -8.19 18.79 -9.75
CA LEU A 284 -8.86 18.55 -8.47
C LEU A 284 -9.10 19.90 -7.76
N SER A 285 -10.36 20.29 -7.64
CA SER A 285 -10.78 21.50 -6.94
C SER A 285 -11.12 21.18 -5.49
N LEU A 286 -10.48 21.88 -4.57
CA LEU A 286 -10.55 21.69 -3.11
C LEU A 286 -10.74 23.04 -2.40
N THR A 287 -11.08 22.98 -1.12
CA THR A 287 -11.07 24.14 -0.22
C THR A 287 -9.96 24.00 0.81
N GLY A 288 -9.32 25.12 1.17
CA GLY A 288 -8.27 25.11 2.19
C GLY A 288 -7.95 26.49 2.74
N LEU A 289 -7.15 26.48 3.80
CA LEU A 289 -6.59 27.65 4.48
C LEU A 289 -5.15 27.85 4.04
N TYR A 290 -4.84 29.05 3.54
CA TYR A 290 -3.46 29.48 3.30
C TYR A 290 -2.81 29.78 4.65
N VAL A 291 -1.76 29.04 4.99
CA VAL A 291 -1.03 29.22 6.25
C VAL A 291 0.05 30.27 6.07
N ASP A 292 0.98 30.01 5.15
CA ASP A 292 2.15 30.87 4.94
C ASP A 292 2.94 30.49 3.67
N ARG A 293 3.98 31.26 3.36
CA ARG A 293 4.92 31.00 2.26
C ARG A 293 6.28 30.54 2.78
N VAL A 294 6.87 29.56 2.12
CA VAL A 294 8.23 29.06 2.38
C VAL A 294 9.24 30.14 2.02
N GLN A 295 10.08 30.52 2.98
CA GLN A 295 11.12 31.54 2.82
C GLN A 295 12.51 30.92 2.65
N GLU A 296 12.85 29.93 3.47
CA GLU A 296 14.19 29.31 3.49
C GLU A 296 14.05 27.79 3.47
N VAL A 297 14.97 27.12 2.78
CA VAL A 297 14.98 25.67 2.61
C VAL A 297 16.39 25.15 2.89
N GLY A 298 16.49 24.05 3.63
CA GLY A 298 17.73 23.40 3.97
C GLY A 298 18.19 22.35 2.96
N ASP A 299 19.40 21.86 3.16
CA ASP A 299 19.92 20.74 2.38
C ASP A 299 19.18 19.44 2.68
N VAL A 300 19.17 18.51 1.71
CA VAL A 300 18.49 17.21 1.84
C VAL A 300 19.47 16.13 2.27
N LEU A 301 19.13 15.37 3.30
CA LEU A 301 19.87 14.15 3.66
C LEU A 301 19.40 12.96 2.81
N ARG A 302 20.03 12.75 1.66
CA ARG A 302 19.72 11.64 0.75
C ARG A 302 20.42 10.34 1.16
N GLN A 303 19.70 9.24 1.01
CA GLN A 303 20.26 7.89 1.12
C GLN A 303 20.72 7.42 -0.27
N GLU A 304 22.03 7.36 -0.49
CA GLU A 304 22.60 7.03 -1.81
C GLU A 304 22.75 5.52 -2.07
N THR A 305 22.71 4.69 -1.02
CA THR A 305 22.86 3.22 -1.09
C THR A 305 21.97 2.52 -0.06
N SER A 306 21.76 1.20 -0.15
CA SER A 306 21.04 0.40 0.87
C SER A 306 21.75 0.35 2.26
N GLN A 307 22.82 1.13 2.47
CA GLN A 307 23.48 1.24 3.77
C GLN A 307 22.82 2.30 4.65
N ILE A 308 22.80 2.04 5.96
CA ILE A 308 22.32 2.99 6.97
C ILE A 308 23.20 4.25 6.92
N ILE A 309 22.55 5.43 6.91
CA ILE A 309 23.27 6.70 6.94
C ILE A 309 24.04 6.83 8.27
N PRO A 310 25.36 7.13 8.25
CA PRO A 310 26.13 7.31 9.48
C PRO A 310 25.53 8.40 10.36
N GLU A 311 25.47 8.16 11.68
CA GLU A 311 24.93 9.11 12.67
C GLU A 311 25.60 10.49 12.57
N LYS A 312 26.88 10.53 12.19
CA LYS A 312 27.61 11.78 11.95
C LYS A 312 26.97 12.67 10.88
N ARG A 313 26.50 12.08 9.77
CA ARG A 313 25.82 12.84 8.70
C ARG A 313 24.46 13.36 9.17
N VAL A 314 23.76 12.59 10.00
CA VAL A 314 22.50 13.01 10.65
C VAL A 314 22.75 14.22 11.56
N MET A 315 23.81 14.20 12.35
CA MET A 315 24.19 15.35 13.20
C MET A 315 24.63 16.56 12.37
N GLU A 316 25.41 16.35 11.31
CA GLU A 316 25.88 17.41 10.40
C GLU A 316 24.72 18.13 9.69
N ILE A 317 23.72 17.40 9.20
CA ILE A 317 22.56 18.01 8.53
C ILE A 317 21.71 18.83 9.50
N ILE A 318 21.44 18.30 10.71
CA ILE A 318 20.65 19.03 11.73
C ILE A 318 21.39 20.29 12.17
N THR A 319 22.72 20.22 12.29
CA THR A 319 23.55 21.39 12.62
C THR A 319 23.49 22.46 11.52
N THR A 320 23.45 22.05 10.25
CA THR A 320 23.29 22.97 9.12
C THR A 320 21.92 23.63 9.13
N TRP A 321 20.85 22.87 9.39
CA TRP A 321 19.50 23.42 9.54
C TRP A 321 19.36 24.35 10.75
N GLU A 322 20.06 24.06 11.84
CA GLU A 322 20.14 24.97 12.98
C GLU A 322 20.80 26.30 12.59
N GLN A 323 21.85 26.28 11.76
CA GLN A 323 22.48 27.52 11.29
C GLN A 323 21.51 28.35 10.43
N ILE A 324 20.66 27.71 9.63
CA ILE A 324 19.57 28.39 8.91
C ILE A 324 18.62 29.04 9.91
N MET A 325 18.15 28.29 10.92
CA MET A 325 17.32 28.84 11.99
C MET A 325 18.01 30.02 12.67
N ARG A 326 19.28 29.92 13.05
CA ARG A 326 20.01 31.02 13.68
C ARG A 326 20.08 32.22 12.76
N ARG A 327 20.49 32.07 11.50
CA ARG A 327 20.55 33.17 10.53
C ARG A 327 19.21 33.88 10.36
N CYS A 328 18.10 33.14 10.27
CA CYS A 328 16.77 33.71 10.07
C CYS A 328 16.25 34.47 11.29
N PHE A 329 16.78 34.16 12.48
CA PHE A 329 16.36 34.74 13.75
C PHE A 329 17.48 35.54 14.43
N GLU A 330 18.68 35.66 13.85
CA GLU A 330 19.81 36.45 14.37
C GLU A 330 19.53 37.97 14.26
N ASP A 331 18.67 38.37 13.32
CA ASP A 331 18.12 39.73 13.22
C ASP A 331 17.04 40.03 14.30
N LEU A 332 16.66 39.02 15.10
CA LEU A 332 15.59 39.11 16.09
C LEU A 332 16.13 38.68 17.47
N ASP A 333 16.27 39.64 18.36
CA ASP A 333 16.85 39.55 19.70
C ASP A 333 16.61 38.19 20.42
N ILE A 334 17.65 37.65 21.06
CA ILE A 334 17.66 36.35 21.74
C ILE A 334 16.64 36.39 22.88
N GLY A 335 15.40 36.02 22.56
CA GLY A 335 14.23 36.26 23.40
C GLY A 335 12.92 36.24 22.62
N GLN A 336 12.94 36.23 21.28
CA GLN A 336 11.73 36.07 20.50
C GLN A 336 11.15 34.66 20.63
N GLU A 337 9.89 34.58 21.04
CA GLU A 337 9.12 33.35 21.09
C GLU A 337 8.78 32.88 19.67
N TYR A 338 8.77 31.57 19.44
CA TYR A 338 8.22 30.95 18.24
C TYR A 338 6.73 31.36 18.10
N PRO A 339 6.12 31.38 16.89
CA PRO A 339 4.76 31.93 16.69
C PRO A 339 3.64 31.44 17.62
N ASN A 340 3.78 30.29 18.27
CA ASN A 340 2.83 29.75 19.25
C ASN A 340 3.23 29.97 20.74
N GLY A 341 4.24 30.80 21.01
CA GLY A 341 4.74 31.12 22.35
C GLY A 341 5.84 30.19 22.87
N HIS A 342 6.18 29.11 22.16
CA HIS A 342 7.26 28.20 22.59
C HIS A 342 8.66 28.81 22.32
N SER A 343 9.69 28.31 23.00
CA SER A 343 11.06 28.70 22.66
C SER A 343 11.46 28.14 21.29
N LEU A 344 12.25 28.90 20.51
CA LEU A 344 12.77 28.45 19.21
C LEU A 344 13.54 27.12 19.31
N VAL A 345 14.29 26.93 20.41
CA VAL A 345 15.10 25.73 20.65
C VAL A 345 14.22 24.49 20.87
N ASP A 346 13.11 24.63 21.59
CA ASP A 346 12.14 23.54 21.79
C ASP A 346 11.36 23.24 20.49
N ALA A 347 10.87 24.28 19.82
CA ALA A 347 10.17 24.16 18.54
C ALA A 347 11.03 23.46 17.49
N PHE A 348 12.31 23.84 17.37
CA PHE A 348 13.26 23.20 16.46
C PHE A 348 13.49 21.73 16.83
N GLY A 349 13.73 21.43 18.11
CA GLY A 349 13.91 20.06 18.60
C GLY A 349 12.70 19.17 18.28
N ARG A 350 11.49 19.64 18.59
CA ARG A 350 10.23 18.93 18.29
C ARG A 350 9.98 18.77 16.79
N THR A 351 10.41 19.73 15.97
CA THR A 351 10.33 19.63 14.51
C THR A 351 11.17 18.48 13.97
N MET A 352 12.37 18.26 14.51
CA MET A 352 13.27 17.16 14.07
C MET A 352 12.71 15.76 14.33
N ILE A 353 11.70 15.63 15.19
CA ILE A 353 11.03 14.35 15.49
C ILE A 353 9.58 14.31 14.99
N GLY A 354 9.11 15.37 14.33
CA GLY A 354 7.72 15.52 13.90
C GLY A 354 6.74 15.46 15.07
N ASP A 355 7.14 16.06 16.20
CA ASP A 355 6.43 16.11 17.49
C ASP A 355 5.88 14.76 17.98
N MET A 356 6.58 13.67 17.65
CA MET A 356 6.20 12.30 18.01
C MET A 356 7.41 11.42 18.35
N ILE A 357 7.19 10.48 19.26
CA ILE A 357 8.13 9.40 19.54
C ILE A 357 7.76 8.16 18.71
N MET A 358 8.70 7.70 17.90
CA MET A 358 8.52 6.61 16.94
C MET A 358 9.28 5.36 17.38
N GLU A 359 8.60 4.22 17.29
CA GLU A 359 9.24 2.90 17.20
C GLU A 359 9.04 2.37 15.78
N GLU A 360 8.39 1.22 15.59
CA GLU A 360 7.83 0.85 14.29
C GLU A 360 6.72 1.84 13.90
N PHE A 361 5.80 2.11 14.84
CA PHE A 361 4.66 3.03 14.73
C PHE A 361 4.78 4.21 15.73
N PRO A 362 3.97 5.28 15.58
CA PRO A 362 3.93 6.36 16.56
C PRO A 362 3.45 5.88 17.93
N ARG A 363 4.30 6.02 18.95
CA ARG A 363 4.06 5.60 20.34
C ARG A 363 3.29 6.66 21.13
N ARG A 364 3.73 7.92 21.07
CA ARG A 364 3.12 9.07 21.76
C ARG A 364 3.53 10.41 21.12
N ARG A 365 2.82 11.48 21.46
CA ARG A 365 3.26 12.86 21.21
C ARG A 365 4.52 13.18 21.99
N ALA A 366 5.37 14.02 21.41
CA ALA A 366 6.57 14.51 22.06
C ALA A 366 6.23 15.58 23.10
N ASP A 367 7.08 15.70 24.11
CA ASP A 367 7.08 16.79 25.08
C ASP A 367 8.40 17.58 25.02
N ALA A 368 8.58 18.53 25.95
CA ALA A 368 9.76 19.39 25.95
C ALA A 368 11.04 18.64 26.37
N GLU A 369 10.95 17.52 27.09
CA GLU A 369 12.12 16.68 27.38
C GLU A 369 12.60 15.98 26.12
N ASP A 370 11.68 15.49 25.28
CA ASP A 370 12.04 14.87 24.00
C ASP A 370 12.78 15.86 23.09
N GLY A 371 12.34 17.12 23.05
CA GLY A 371 13.05 18.20 22.34
C GLY A 371 14.47 18.40 22.87
N ARG A 372 14.71 18.30 24.19
CA ARG A 372 16.05 18.35 24.80
C ARG A 372 16.90 17.14 24.43
N LEU A 373 16.31 15.96 24.33
CA LEU A 373 17.01 14.73 23.93
C LEU A 373 17.55 14.81 22.49
N VAL A 374 16.84 15.49 21.58
CA VAL A 374 17.37 15.79 20.24
C VAL A 374 18.70 16.54 20.33
N TRP A 375 18.78 17.56 21.18
CA TRP A 375 20.01 18.33 21.38
C TRP A 375 21.13 17.53 22.03
N GLN A 376 20.82 16.58 22.92
CA GLN A 376 21.84 15.68 23.46
C GLN A 376 22.48 14.82 22.36
N PHE A 377 21.68 14.33 21.42
CA PHE A 377 22.19 13.61 20.27
C PHE A 377 23.03 14.52 19.36
N VAL A 378 22.47 15.66 18.91
CA VAL A 378 23.15 16.56 17.96
C VAL A 378 24.45 17.14 18.51
N ARG A 379 24.50 17.49 19.80
CA ARG A 379 25.66 18.18 20.41
C ARG A 379 26.69 17.23 21.01
N LYS A 380 26.25 16.10 21.56
CA LYS A 380 27.10 15.20 22.35
C LYS A 380 27.24 13.81 21.71
N GLY A 381 26.53 13.52 20.63
CA GLY A 381 26.49 12.19 20.02
C GLY A 381 25.85 11.13 20.91
N ILE A 382 25.07 11.53 21.93
CA ILE A 382 24.43 10.58 22.85
C ILE A 382 23.17 10.06 22.19
N ARG A 383 23.21 8.81 21.74
CA ARG A 383 22.05 8.11 21.21
C ARG A 383 21.05 7.82 22.34
N ASN A 384 19.78 8.14 22.09
CA ASN A 384 18.68 7.99 23.05
C ASN A 384 17.40 7.54 22.32
N GLU A 385 16.27 7.49 23.02
CA GLU A 385 15.00 6.99 22.48
C GLU A 385 14.47 7.80 21.29
N VAL A 386 14.87 9.08 21.14
CA VAL A 386 14.37 9.93 20.06
C VAL A 386 15.11 9.71 18.73
N TYR A 387 16.23 8.98 18.72
CA TYR A 387 17.05 8.78 17.51
C TYR A 387 16.26 8.19 16.35
N ASN A 388 15.42 7.19 16.61
CA ASN A 388 14.59 6.57 15.57
C ASN A 388 13.55 7.56 15.02
N SER A 389 12.98 8.41 15.88
CA SER A 389 12.09 9.51 15.46
C SER A 389 12.81 10.50 14.55
N ILE A 390 14.04 10.89 14.90
CA ILE A 390 14.87 11.79 14.09
C ILE A 390 15.13 11.18 12.72
N TYR A 391 15.68 9.97 12.69
CA TYR A 391 16.07 9.29 11.44
C TYR A 391 14.86 9.13 10.50
N LYS A 392 13.72 8.67 11.03
CA LYS A 392 12.48 8.50 10.26
C LYS A 392 11.84 9.83 9.84
N MET A 393 12.21 10.95 10.44
CA MET A 393 11.65 12.27 10.12
C MET A 393 12.46 13.00 9.05
N ILE A 394 13.79 12.95 9.12
CA ILE A 394 14.63 13.87 8.33
C ILE A 394 15.25 13.23 7.09
N VAL A 395 15.40 11.90 7.05
CA VAL A 395 16.02 11.21 5.92
C VAL A 395 15.10 11.30 4.70
N GLY A 396 15.64 11.77 3.58
CA GLY A 396 14.88 11.99 2.34
C GLY A 396 13.96 13.21 2.37
N GLN A 397 14.00 14.03 3.43
CA GLN A 397 13.19 15.25 3.57
C GLN A 397 14.11 16.49 3.63
N THR A 398 13.51 17.67 3.53
CA THR A 398 14.17 18.95 3.79
C THR A 398 13.48 19.71 4.93
N PHE A 399 14.28 20.47 5.67
CA PHE A 399 13.80 21.48 6.61
C PHE A 399 13.50 22.78 5.89
N PHE A 400 12.47 23.49 6.33
CA PHE A 400 12.15 24.80 5.82
C PHE A 400 11.63 25.74 6.92
N ILE A 401 11.76 27.03 6.66
CA ILE A 401 11.21 28.10 7.50
C ILE A 401 10.29 28.97 6.63
N THR A 402 9.11 29.28 7.15
CA THR A 402 8.12 30.15 6.48
C THR A 402 8.34 31.63 6.80
N GLN A 403 7.69 32.54 6.08
CA GLN A 403 7.82 33.99 6.28
C GLN A 403 7.41 34.48 7.67
N ARG A 404 6.44 33.83 8.29
CA ARG A 404 6.00 34.09 9.67
C ARG A 404 6.82 33.31 10.71
N GLY A 405 7.84 32.57 10.29
CA GLY A 405 8.78 31.88 11.17
C GLY A 405 8.37 30.47 11.59
N TYR A 406 7.41 29.83 10.92
CA TYR A 406 7.08 28.43 11.21
C TYR A 406 8.15 27.48 10.68
N PHE A 407 8.46 26.46 11.47
CA PHE A 407 9.39 25.39 11.14
C PHE A 407 8.64 24.22 10.54
N GLY A 408 9.18 23.68 9.45
CA GLY A 408 8.61 22.49 8.83
C GLY A 408 9.64 21.52 8.29
N ILE A 409 9.17 20.30 8.07
CA ILE A 409 9.88 19.22 7.37
C ILE A 409 8.95 18.73 6.27
N GLY A 410 9.45 18.62 5.04
CA GLY A 410 8.66 18.12 3.93
C GLY A 410 9.51 17.68 2.74
N PRO A 411 8.86 17.45 1.58
CA PRO A 411 9.49 16.85 0.41
C PRO A 411 10.82 17.50 0.02
N PRO A 412 11.78 16.71 -0.48
CA PRO A 412 13.11 17.23 -0.83
C PRO A 412 13.11 18.19 -2.04
N THR A 413 11.95 18.37 -2.69
CA THR A 413 11.74 19.27 -3.82
C THR A 413 11.05 20.59 -3.44
N ILE A 414 10.82 20.85 -2.14
CA ILE A 414 10.34 22.15 -1.69
C ILE A 414 11.32 23.24 -2.12
N GLU A 415 10.80 24.35 -2.61
CA GLU A 415 11.55 25.52 -3.05
C GLU A 415 11.06 26.78 -2.32
N GLN A 416 11.92 27.79 -2.25
CA GLN A 416 11.52 29.12 -1.79
C GLN A 416 10.37 29.63 -2.67
N GLY A 417 9.32 30.16 -2.02
CA GLY A 417 8.13 30.65 -2.70
C GLY A 417 6.98 29.65 -2.76
N ASP A 418 7.20 28.36 -2.46
CA ASP A 418 6.13 27.39 -2.24
C ASP A 418 5.25 27.81 -1.06
N GLU A 419 4.00 27.35 -1.04
CA GLU A 419 3.00 27.75 -0.05
C GLU A 419 2.58 26.58 0.84
N VAL A 420 2.41 26.86 2.13
CA VAL A 420 1.88 25.94 3.13
C VAL A 420 0.37 26.12 3.20
N TRP A 421 -0.36 25.03 2.96
CA TRP A 421 -1.82 25.00 2.97
C TRP A 421 -2.35 23.90 3.89
N VAL A 422 -3.43 24.18 4.60
CA VAL A 422 -4.25 23.16 5.27
C VAL A 422 -5.51 22.98 4.45
N ILE A 423 -5.66 21.81 3.83
CA ILE A 423 -6.79 21.50 2.94
C ILE A 423 -7.88 20.78 3.74
N SER A 424 -9.15 21.16 3.55
CA SER A 424 -10.29 20.52 4.21
C SER A 424 -10.32 19.01 3.92
N GLY A 425 -10.47 18.16 4.94
CA GLY A 425 -10.35 16.71 4.84
C GLY A 425 -8.91 16.18 4.89
N GLY A 426 -7.93 17.09 5.00
CA GLY A 426 -6.51 16.81 5.12
C GLY A 426 -6.05 16.81 6.56
N LYS A 427 -5.46 15.71 7.03
CA LYS A 427 -4.98 15.60 8.41
C LYS A 427 -3.64 16.28 8.68
N VAL A 428 -2.95 16.73 7.64
CA VAL A 428 -1.63 17.38 7.71
C VAL A 428 -1.56 18.55 6.72
N PRO A 429 -0.64 19.50 6.91
CA PRO A 429 -0.34 20.53 5.92
C PRO A 429 0.17 19.94 4.60
N PHE A 430 -0.12 20.63 3.50
CA PHE A 430 0.36 20.36 2.15
C PHE A 430 1.17 21.53 1.62
N ILE A 431 2.24 21.22 0.90
CA ILE A 431 3.04 22.20 0.17
C ILE A 431 2.54 22.28 -1.26
N LEU A 432 2.11 23.47 -1.65
CA LEU A 432 1.58 23.78 -2.97
C LEU A 432 2.49 24.77 -3.67
N ARG A 433 2.82 24.49 -4.93
CA ARG A 433 3.59 25.41 -5.77
C ARG A 433 2.66 26.20 -6.67
N PRO A 434 2.62 27.54 -6.58
CA PRO A 434 1.78 28.37 -7.44
C PRO A 434 2.14 28.18 -8.91
N ARG A 435 1.14 28.05 -9.78
CA ARG A 435 1.35 28.08 -11.23
C ARG A 435 1.24 29.53 -11.73
N GLU A 436 2.23 29.98 -12.50
CA GLU A 436 2.10 31.26 -13.20
C GLU A 436 0.98 31.16 -14.23
N THR A 437 -0.15 31.80 -13.95
CA THR A 437 -1.23 31.97 -14.92
C THR A 437 -0.78 33.03 -15.91
N GLY A 438 -0.32 32.59 -17.09
CA GLY A 438 -0.03 33.46 -18.22
C GLY A 438 -1.21 34.41 -18.46
N SER A 439 -0.99 35.69 -18.18
CA SER A 439 -2.02 36.72 -18.23
C SER A 439 -2.57 36.85 -19.65
N GLN A 440 -3.80 36.37 -19.89
CA GLN A 440 -4.62 36.80 -21.04
C GLN A 440 -6.10 36.33 -20.97
N ALA A 441 -6.79 36.59 -19.86
CA ALA A 441 -8.25 36.79 -19.88
C ALA A 441 -8.73 37.46 -18.58
N PRO A 442 -9.60 38.48 -18.63
CA PRO A 442 -10.27 39.00 -17.44
C PRO A 442 -11.41 38.04 -17.08
N GLN A 443 -11.16 37.06 -16.20
CA GLN A 443 -12.24 36.33 -15.54
C GLN A 443 -12.46 36.87 -14.11
N PRO A 444 -13.71 36.87 -13.58
CA PRO A 444 -14.06 37.59 -12.36
C PRO A 444 -13.71 36.87 -11.05
N MET A 445 -12.98 35.74 -11.09
CA MET A 445 -12.42 35.11 -9.90
C MET A 445 -11.00 34.66 -10.22
N ILE A 446 -10.03 35.15 -9.45
CA ILE A 446 -8.65 34.66 -9.49
C ILE A 446 -8.70 33.21 -9.00
N SER A 447 -8.78 32.24 -9.90
CA SER A 447 -8.66 30.83 -9.55
C SER A 447 -7.21 30.57 -9.11
N LEU A 448 -7.04 30.01 -7.90
CA LEU A 448 -5.71 29.73 -7.38
C LEU A 448 -5.26 28.36 -7.89
N GLU A 449 -4.38 28.40 -8.89
CA GLU A 449 -3.88 27.22 -9.60
C GLU A 449 -2.54 26.77 -9.01
N PHE A 450 -2.43 25.49 -8.64
CA PHE A 450 -1.24 24.94 -8.01
C PHE A 450 -0.84 23.57 -8.58
N THR A 451 0.42 23.22 -8.37
CA THR A 451 0.89 21.83 -8.37
C THR A 451 1.16 21.37 -6.95
N LEU A 452 0.80 20.13 -6.62
CA LEU A 452 1.09 19.51 -5.33
C LEU A 452 2.57 19.12 -5.26
N VAL A 453 3.31 19.67 -4.31
CA VAL A 453 4.70 19.26 -4.01
C VAL A 453 4.70 18.03 -3.08
N GLY A 454 3.81 18.01 -2.09
CA GLY A 454 3.58 16.89 -1.19
C GLY A 454 3.06 17.35 0.18
N ASN A 455 2.92 16.44 1.14
CA ASN A 455 2.55 16.78 2.52
C ASN A 455 3.77 17.26 3.32
N ALA A 456 3.55 18.07 4.35
CA ALA A 456 4.61 18.49 5.26
C ALA A 456 4.17 18.34 6.72
N PHE A 457 5.14 18.28 7.61
CA PHE A 457 4.95 18.56 9.02
C PHE A 457 5.31 20.03 9.26
N VAL A 458 4.45 20.78 9.95
CA VAL A 458 4.70 22.18 10.31
C VAL A 458 4.38 22.37 11.78
N TYR A 459 5.39 22.67 12.59
CA TYR A 459 5.22 22.72 14.05
C TYR A 459 4.27 23.85 14.45
N GLY A 460 3.19 23.50 15.16
CA GLY A 460 2.14 24.41 15.58
C GLY A 460 1.02 24.66 14.55
N ILE A 461 0.91 23.82 13.51
CA ILE A 461 -0.16 23.86 12.48
C ILE A 461 -0.80 22.46 12.29
N MET A 462 -0.49 21.50 13.16
CA MET A 462 -0.82 20.09 12.92
C MET A 462 -2.17 19.65 13.50
N ASP A 463 -2.80 20.46 14.35
CA ASP A 463 -3.95 20.09 15.17
C ASP A 463 -4.99 21.24 15.23
N GLY A 464 -5.29 21.86 14.08
CA GLY A 464 -6.37 22.85 13.89
C GLY A 464 -5.98 24.32 14.08
N GLU A 465 -4.72 24.62 14.37
CA GLU A 465 -4.27 25.98 14.69
C GLU A 465 -4.38 26.95 13.50
N ALA A 466 -4.38 26.43 12.27
CA ALA A 466 -4.54 27.23 11.05
C ALA A 466 -5.84 28.04 11.02
N GLU A 467 -6.92 27.51 11.60
CA GLU A 467 -8.23 28.19 11.63
C GLU A 467 -8.16 29.50 12.41
N MET A 468 -7.49 29.47 13.58
CA MET A 468 -7.27 30.64 14.43
C MET A 468 -6.37 31.68 13.76
N LEU A 469 -5.39 31.23 12.96
CA LEU A 469 -4.45 32.11 12.27
C LEU A 469 -5.06 32.83 11.07
N CYS A 470 -6.01 32.19 10.39
CA CYS A 470 -6.54 32.64 9.10
C CYS A 470 -7.97 33.20 9.18
N GLY A 471 -8.58 33.22 10.38
CA GLY A 471 -9.95 33.70 10.60
C GLY A 471 -11.00 32.90 9.82
N ALA A 472 -10.78 31.60 9.64
CA ALA A 472 -11.62 30.68 8.85
C ALA A 472 -11.88 31.10 7.38
N SER A 473 -11.04 31.96 6.79
CA SER A 473 -11.20 32.36 5.37
C SER A 473 -10.70 31.28 4.42
N GLN A 474 -11.50 30.25 4.23
CA GLN A 474 -11.23 29.19 3.25
C GLN A 474 -11.23 29.75 1.82
N LYS A 475 -10.30 29.27 1.02
CA LYS A 475 -10.17 29.60 -0.41
C LYS A 475 -10.33 28.33 -1.24
N VAL A 476 -10.92 28.49 -2.42
CA VAL A 476 -10.95 27.43 -3.42
C VAL A 476 -9.60 27.39 -4.12
N ILE A 477 -9.00 26.20 -4.18
CA ILE A 477 -7.75 25.91 -4.85
C ILE A 477 -7.96 24.84 -5.92
N HIS A 478 -7.13 24.86 -6.95
CA HIS A 478 -7.17 23.91 -8.05
C HIS A 478 -5.80 23.26 -8.20
N LEU A 479 -5.75 21.94 -8.02
CA LEU A 479 -4.55 21.14 -8.16
C LEU A 479 -4.50 20.53 -9.56
N HIS A 480 -3.34 20.68 -10.21
CA HIS A 480 -3.08 20.20 -11.57
C HIS A 480 -2.12 19.05 -11.66
#